data_AF-J9FKI4-F1
#
_entry.id   AF-J9FKI4-F1
#
_cell.length_a   1.000
_cell.length_b   1.000
_cell.length_c   1.000
_cell.angle_alpha   90.00
_cell.angle_beta   90.00
_cell.angle_gamma   90.00
#
_symmetry.space_group_name_H-M   'P 1'
#
loop_
_entity.id
_entity.type
_entity.pdbx_description
1 polymer ?
#
loop_
_entity_poly.entity_id
_entity_poly.type
_entity_poly.pdbx_seq_one_letter_code
_entity_poly.pdbx_strand_id
1 'polypeptide(L)'
;FEIQQPSLAECPEDILPLAEFFRERYSKELKRETNGFSDDARRRMLNYPWPGNVRELLNRVKRSVLVSESPVLEMEGLDTEIHQHDNESTATPAIRPLKDEMQEK
;
A
#
# COMPACT_ATOMS: atom_id res chain seq x y z
N PHE A 1 -7.86 13.50 -31.23
CA PHE A 1 -8.66 12.57 -30.40
C PHE A 1 -8.04 12.59 -29.01
N GLU A 2 -8.84 12.76 -27.97
CA GLU A 2 -8.38 12.82 -26.59
C GLU A 2 -8.85 11.54 -25.88
N ILE A 3 -7.94 10.87 -25.17
CA ILE A 3 -8.25 9.66 -24.41
C ILE A 3 -8.42 10.09 -22.96
N GLN A 4 -9.64 9.98 -22.44
CA GLN A 4 -9.94 10.21 -21.03
C GLN A 4 -9.77 8.89 -20.28
N GLN A 5 -8.87 8.86 -19.32
CA GLN A 5 -8.68 7.69 -18.47
C GLN A 5 -9.67 7.77 -17.29
N PRO A 6 -10.53 6.77 -17.09
CA PRO A 6 -11.43 6.75 -15.94
C PRO A 6 -10.62 6.61 -14.65
N SER A 7 -11.18 7.14 -13.57
CA SER A 7 -10.73 6.86 -12.22
C SER A 7 -11.00 5.40 -11.85
N LEU A 8 -10.25 4.89 -10.87
CA LEU A 8 -10.42 3.51 -10.42
C LEU A 8 -11.82 3.27 -9.81
N ALA A 9 -12.44 4.29 -9.21
CA ALA A 9 -13.79 4.20 -8.66
C ALA A 9 -14.88 4.06 -9.76
N GLU A 10 -14.60 4.50 -10.98
CA GLU A 10 -15.49 4.34 -12.13
C GLU A 10 -15.43 2.93 -12.74
N CYS A 11 -14.44 2.11 -12.35
CA CYS A 11 -14.23 0.73 -12.81
C CYS A 11 -14.05 -0.23 -11.62
N PRO A 12 -15.08 -0.40 -10.75
CA PRO A 12 -14.97 -1.22 -9.55
C PRO A 12 -14.63 -2.69 -9.82
N GLU A 13 -14.97 -3.20 -11.00
CA GLU A 13 -14.64 -4.55 -11.46
C GLU A 13 -13.12 -4.81 -11.54
N ASP A 14 -12.31 -3.76 -11.73
CA ASP A 14 -10.86 -3.87 -11.84
C ASP A 14 -10.15 -3.83 -10.48
N ILE A 15 -10.82 -3.37 -9.42
CA ILE A 15 -10.20 -3.17 -8.10
C ILE A 15 -9.63 -4.47 -7.54
N LEU A 16 -10.44 -5.54 -7.47
CA LEU A 16 -10.00 -6.80 -6.89
C LEU A 16 -8.97 -7.54 -7.75
N PRO A 17 -9.14 -7.66 -9.09
CA PRO A 17 -8.10 -8.23 -9.95
C PRO A 17 -6.76 -7.49 -9.86
N LEU A 18 -6.77 -6.16 -9.84
CA LEU A 18 -5.55 -5.36 -9.66
C LEU A 18 -4.93 -5.58 -8.28
N ALA A 19 -5.75 -5.59 -7.22
CA ALA A 19 -5.28 -5.85 -5.87
C ALA A 19 -4.58 -7.21 -5.76
N GLU A 20 -5.16 -8.24 -6.37
CA GLU A 20 -4.61 -9.59 -6.40
C GLU A 20 -3.29 -9.65 -7.17
N PHE A 21 -3.22 -9.00 -8.33
CA PHE A 21 -1.98 -8.88 -9.10
C PHE A 21 -0.86 -8.22 -8.28
N PHE A 22 -1.16 -7.10 -7.60
CA PHE A 22 -0.17 -6.44 -6.74
C PHE A 22 0.22 -7.29 -5.53
N ARG A 23 -0.74 -8.01 -4.93
CA ARG A 23 -0.49 -8.93 -3.81
C ARG A 23 0.53 -9.99 -4.22
N GLU A 24 0.29 -10.69 -5.33
CA GLU A 24 1.17 -11.75 -5.82
C GLU A 24 2.57 -11.20 -6.12
N ARG A 25 2.64 -10.06 -6.82
CA ARG A 25 3.89 -9.38 -7.14
C ARG A 25 4.72 -9.09 -5.88
N TYR A 26 4.12 -8.43 -4.89
CA TYR A 26 4.84 -8.03 -3.68
C TYR A 26 5.09 -9.19 -2.72
N SER A 27 4.24 -10.21 -2.71
CA SER A 27 4.48 -11.43 -1.94
C SER A 27 5.74 -12.12 -2.42
N LYS A 28 5.94 -12.21 -3.75
CA LYS A 28 7.16 -12.73 -4.35
C LYS A 28 8.38 -11.85 -4.06
N GLU A 29 8.26 -10.54 -4.21
CA GLU A 29 9.35 -9.57 -4.00
C GLU A 29 9.83 -9.56 -2.54
N LEU A 30 8.89 -9.58 -1.59
CA LEU A 30 9.15 -9.48 -0.15
C LEU A 30 9.29 -10.86 0.53
N LYS A 31 9.20 -11.96 -0.23
CA LYS A 31 9.24 -13.35 0.26
C LYS A 31 8.22 -13.60 1.38
N ARG A 32 6.99 -13.15 1.16
CA ARG A 32 5.84 -13.37 2.05
C ARG A 32 4.90 -14.39 1.42
N GLU A 33 4.33 -15.25 2.26
CA GLU A 33 3.29 -16.19 1.85
C GLU A 33 1.93 -15.58 2.16
N THR A 34 1.31 -14.97 1.14
CA THR A 34 -0.07 -14.49 1.22
C THR A 34 -0.96 -15.27 0.25
N ASN A 35 -2.26 -15.33 0.52
CA ASN A 35 -3.24 -16.14 -0.23
C ASN A 35 -4.57 -15.40 -0.45
N GLY A 36 -4.49 -14.07 -0.57
CA GLY A 36 -5.63 -13.22 -0.88
C GLY A 36 -6.02 -12.28 0.27
N PHE A 37 -7.23 -11.74 0.17
CA PHE A 37 -7.79 -10.75 1.09
C PHE A 37 -9.01 -11.30 1.81
N SER A 38 -9.21 -10.85 3.05
CA SER A 38 -10.43 -11.12 3.83
C SER A 38 -11.67 -10.56 3.13
N ASP A 39 -12.86 -11.09 3.45
CA ASP A 39 -14.12 -10.58 2.91
C ASP A 39 -14.40 -9.13 3.33
N ASP A 40 -13.89 -8.72 4.49
CA ASP A 40 -14.01 -7.34 4.98
C ASP A 40 -13.08 -6.42 4.18
N ALA A 41 -11.82 -6.82 3.96
CA ALA A 41 -10.88 -6.10 3.11
C ALA A 41 -11.41 -5.92 1.68
N ARG A 42 -11.98 -6.97 1.09
CA ARG A 42 -12.63 -6.90 -0.24
C ARG A 42 -13.77 -5.89 -0.26
N ARG A 43 -14.66 -5.93 0.74
CA ARG A 43 -15.77 -4.98 0.87
C ARG A 43 -15.27 -3.54 1.02
N ARG A 44 -14.25 -3.29 1.84
CA ARG A 44 -13.68 -1.94 2.00
C ARG A 44 -13.03 -1.45 0.71
N MET A 45 -12.27 -2.28 0.01
CA MET A 45 -11.66 -1.92 -1.27
C MET A 45 -12.69 -1.51 -2.32
N LEU A 46 -13.84 -2.19 -2.37
CA LEU A 46 -14.92 -1.88 -3.32
C LEU A 46 -15.70 -0.62 -2.97
N ASN A 47 -15.75 -0.21 -1.70
CA ASN A 47 -16.50 0.97 -1.24
C ASN A 47 -15.62 2.22 -1.11
N TYR A 48 -14.30 2.08 -1.20
CA TYR A 48 -13.37 3.19 -1.06
C TYR A 48 -13.21 3.95 -2.40
N PRO A 49 -13.19 5.30 -2.40
CA PRO A 49 -13.17 6.10 -3.64
C PRO A 49 -11.82 6.14 -4.36
N TRP A 50 -10.74 5.62 -3.77
CA TRP A 50 -9.38 5.61 -4.36
C TRP A 50 -8.96 6.96 -4.97
N PRO A 51 -8.88 8.07 -4.19
CA PRO A 51 -8.48 9.38 -4.71
C PRO A 51 -7.09 9.37 -5.38
N GLY A 52 -6.18 8.47 -4.95
CA GLY A 52 -4.89 8.25 -5.60
C GLY A 52 -4.91 7.18 -6.71
N ASN A 53 -6.10 6.72 -7.12
CA ASN A 53 -6.34 5.71 -8.15
C ASN A 53 -5.50 4.44 -7.94
N VAL A 54 -5.05 3.82 -9.04
CA VAL A 54 -4.22 2.61 -9.06
C VAL A 54 -2.94 2.76 -8.22
N ARG A 55 -2.36 3.98 -8.14
CA ARG A 55 -1.16 4.23 -7.33
C ARG A 55 -1.42 4.03 -5.84
N GLU A 56 -2.57 4.48 -5.36
CA GLU A 56 -2.97 4.28 -3.96
C GLU A 56 -3.27 2.81 -3.67
N LEU A 57 -4.00 2.13 -4.56
CA LEU A 57 -4.25 0.69 -4.45
C LEU A 57 -2.95 -0.11 -4.34
N LEU A 58 -2.02 0.14 -5.26
CA LEU A 58 -0.69 -0.48 -5.28
C LEU A 58 0.04 -0.27 -3.95
N ASN A 59 0.10 0.97 -3.45
CA ASN A 59 0.80 1.30 -2.22
C ASN A 59 0.15 0.63 -0.99
N ARG A 60 -1.19 0.61 -0.94
CA ARG A 60 -1.92 0.02 0.17
C ARG A 60 -1.74 -1.50 0.21
N VAL A 61 -1.82 -2.17 -0.95
CA VAL A 61 -1.55 -3.62 -1.06
C VAL A 61 -0.10 -3.94 -0.71
N LYS A 62 0.86 -3.18 -1.22
CA LYS A 62 2.28 -3.36 -0.88
C LYS A 62 2.52 -3.29 0.62
N ARG A 63 1.92 -2.29 1.29
CA ARG A 63 2.04 -2.12 2.74
C ARG A 63 1.39 -3.27 3.49
N SER A 64 0.20 -3.71 3.08
CA SER A 64 -0.50 -4.85 3.69
C SER A 64 0.35 -6.13 3.60
N VAL A 65 0.95 -6.43 2.44
CA VAL A 65 1.89 -7.56 2.29
C VAL A 65 3.15 -7.39 3.18
N LEU A 66 3.70 -6.19 3.27
CA LEU A 66 4.92 -5.94 4.06
C LEU A 66 4.73 -6.28 5.55
N VAL A 67 3.57 -5.89 6.10
CA VAL A 67 3.22 -6.05 7.53
C VAL A 67 2.41 -7.29 7.82
N SER A 68 2.13 -8.14 6.83
CA SER A 68 1.26 -9.31 6.99
C SER A 68 1.84 -10.31 8.00
N GLU A 69 1.03 -10.67 9.00
CA GLU A 69 1.32 -11.76 9.94
C GLU A 69 0.59 -13.06 9.59
N SER A 70 -0.43 -12.96 8.73
CA SER A 70 -1.29 -14.05 8.25
C SER A 70 -1.26 -14.13 6.73
N PRO A 71 -1.50 -15.33 6.14
CA PRO A 71 -1.67 -15.46 4.71
C PRO A 71 -2.86 -14.66 4.15
N VAL A 72 -3.88 -14.42 4.96
CA VAL A 72 -5.05 -13.62 4.56
C VAL A 72 -4.81 -12.17 4.93
N LEU A 73 -4.81 -11.28 3.92
CA LEU A 73 -4.56 -9.86 4.10
C LEU A 73 -5.80 -9.11 4.56
N GLU A 74 -5.59 -8.27 5.57
CA GLU A 74 -6.53 -7.23 5.98
C GLU A 74 -6.14 -5.88 5.34
N MET A 75 -7.14 -5.02 5.16
CA MET A 75 -6.97 -3.67 4.58
C MET A 75 -7.54 -2.63 5.53
N GLU A 76 -6.76 -2.31 6.56
CA GLU A 76 -7.12 -1.31 7.57
C GLU A 76 -6.91 0.13 7.09
N GLY A 77 -7.67 1.06 7.68
CA GLY A 77 -7.51 2.50 7.46
C GLY A 77 -7.99 2.97 6.07
N LEU A 78 -8.94 2.25 5.48
CA LEU A 78 -9.75 2.71 4.34
C LEU A 78 -10.95 3.55 4.81
N ASP A 79 -11.16 3.69 6.13
CA ASP A 79 -12.37 4.30 6.71
C ASP A 79 -12.17 5.74 7.19
N THR A 80 -10.92 6.23 7.17
CA THR A 80 -10.56 7.54 7.70
C THR A 80 -10.54 8.59 6.60
N GLU A 81 -11.26 9.69 6.87
CA GLU A 81 -11.33 10.92 6.11
C GLU A 81 -10.02 11.22 5.37
N ILE A 82 -10.16 11.55 4.08
CA ILE A 82 -9.11 11.85 3.11
C ILE A 82 -8.21 12.98 3.64
N HIS A 83 -7.28 12.65 4.53
CA HIS A 83 -6.19 13.54 4.88
C HIS A 83 -5.17 13.39 3.77
N GLN A 84 -5.20 14.36 2.86
CA GLN A 84 -4.07 14.67 2.01
C GLN A 84 -2.85 14.84 2.91
N HIS A 85 -2.04 13.80 3.06
CA HIS A 85 -0.69 13.93 3.58
C HIS A 85 0.29 13.45 2.51
N ASP A 86 0.77 14.47 1.81
CA ASP A 86 2.15 14.72 1.41
C ASP A 86 3.14 13.56 1.46
N ASN A 87 3.72 13.28 0.28
CA ASN A 87 5.14 13.06 0.08
C ASN A 87 5.92 12.30 1.17
N GLU A 88 5.78 10.97 1.26
CA GLU A 88 6.87 10.15 1.78
C GLU A 88 7.83 9.80 0.64
N SER A 89 8.85 10.65 0.48
CA SER A 89 10.17 10.16 0.09
C SER A 89 10.50 8.95 0.95
N THR A 90 10.88 7.86 0.30
CA THR A 90 11.59 6.75 0.94
C THR A 90 12.88 7.28 1.54
N ALA A 91 12.82 7.82 2.76
CA ALA A 91 13.98 8.10 3.56
C ALA A 91 14.52 6.77 4.05
N THR A 92 15.53 6.27 3.34
CA THR A 92 16.57 5.40 3.89
C THR A 92 16.88 5.84 5.33
N PRO A 93 16.97 4.94 6.32
CA PRO A 93 17.42 5.37 7.64
C PRO A 93 18.83 5.93 7.48
N ALA A 94 18.95 7.25 7.64
CA ALA A 94 20.22 7.94 7.68
C ALA A 94 21.04 7.33 8.81
N ILE A 95 22.11 6.64 8.44
CA ILE A 95 23.17 6.17 9.32
C ILE A 95 23.60 7.37 10.16
N ARG A 96 23.43 7.29 11.48
CA ARG A 96 23.98 8.30 12.40
C ARG A 96 25.50 8.32 12.24
N PRO A 97 26.16 9.47 12.06
CA PRO A 97 27.61 9.50 12.13
C PRO A 97 28.03 9.14 13.56
N LEU A 98 29.03 8.26 13.68
CA LEU A 98 29.74 8.00 14.93
C LEU A 98 30.22 9.35 15.46
N LYS A 99 29.66 9.79 16.59
CA LYS A 99 30.20 10.93 17.33
C LYS A 99 31.44 10.43 18.07
N ASP A 100 32.56 10.48 17.37
CA ASP A 100 33.89 10.50 17.97
C ASP A 100 33.99 11.84 18.69
N GLU A 101 33.94 11.83 20.03
CA GLU A 101 34.45 12.88 20.91
C GLU A 101 34.23 12.45 22.37
N MET A 102 35.06 11.51 22.82
CA MET A 102 35.39 11.44 24.24
C MET A 102 36.49 12.47 24.51
N GLN A 103 36.08 13.64 24.98
CA GLN A 103 36.93 14.46 25.85
C GLN A 103 37.25 13.64 27.09
N GLU A 104 38.49 13.21 27.24
CA GLU A 104 39.07 12.90 28.54
C GLU A 104 40.22 13.87 28.80
N LYS A 105 40.29 14.33 30.05
CA LYS A 105 41.13 15.41 30.57
C LYS A 105 42.61 15.06 30.63
#